data_AF-A0A101XG62-F1
#
_entry.id   AF-A0A101XG62-F1
#
_cell.length_a   1.000
_cell.length_b   1.000
_cell.length_c   1.000
_cell.angle_alpha   90.00
_cell.angle_beta   90.00
_cell.angle_gamma   90.00
#
_symmetry.space_group_name_H-M   'P 1'
#
loop_
_entity.id
_entity.type
_entity.pdbx_description
1 polymer ?
#
loop_
_entity_poly.entity_id
_entity_poly.type
_entity_poly.pdbx_seq_one_letter_code
_entity_poly.pdbx_strand_id
1 'polypeptide(L)'
;MTGMQANESLNLAIRCIEALRKVFGENKSILDGFRSRARDGPSSIYYGGLTYTIAYIASKASKERVSGDELMKQALTEPDVGALFEKWRNIAEREAYELYGACLMRAIREVAKLDNVNDLLTLLKVLNDPGRQILTTNKVLEFAEWLKRLAEASIPG
;
A
#
# COMPACT_ATOMS: atom_id res chain seq x y z
N MET A 1 -25.22 -13.08 -19.70
CA MET A 1 -23.78 -12.78 -19.78
C MET A 1 -23.42 -11.88 -18.60
N THR A 2 -23.05 -12.48 -17.47
CA THR A 2 -22.47 -11.75 -16.34
C THR A 2 -21.11 -11.23 -16.80
N GLY A 3 -21.02 -9.94 -17.11
CA GLY A 3 -19.74 -9.29 -17.39
C GLY A 3 -18.81 -9.61 -16.23
N MET A 4 -17.66 -10.23 -16.54
CA MET A 4 -16.63 -10.53 -15.57
C MET A 4 -16.26 -9.20 -14.91
N GLN A 5 -16.68 -8.97 -13.66
CA GLN A 5 -16.31 -7.75 -12.92
C GLN A 5 -14.79 -7.68 -12.90
N ALA A 6 -14.23 -6.57 -13.37
CA ALA A 6 -12.79 -6.38 -13.40
C ALA A 6 -12.24 -6.51 -11.97
N ASN A 7 -11.15 -7.27 -11.80
CA ASN A 7 -10.55 -7.47 -10.48
C ASN A 7 -9.89 -6.15 -10.02
N GLU A 8 -10.59 -5.41 -9.15
CA GLU A 8 -10.14 -4.10 -8.65
C GLU A 8 -8.78 -4.18 -7.93
N SER A 9 -8.54 -5.28 -7.21
CA SER A 9 -7.29 -5.58 -6.52
C SER A 9 -6.12 -5.68 -7.51
N LEU A 10 -6.28 -6.46 -8.58
CA LEU A 10 -5.28 -6.59 -9.64
C LEU A 10 -5.05 -5.25 -10.36
N ASN A 11 -6.12 -4.54 -10.70
CA ASN A 11 -6.02 -3.24 -11.40
C ASN A 11 -5.24 -2.20 -10.58
N LEU A 12 -5.48 -2.11 -9.27
CA LEU A 12 -4.70 -1.23 -8.41
C LEU A 12 -3.25 -1.72 -8.28
N ALA A 13 -3.02 -3.03 -8.17
CA ALA A 13 -1.66 -3.57 -8.04
C ALA A 13 -0.81 -3.28 -9.29
N ILE A 14 -1.40 -3.40 -10.49
CA ILE A 14 -0.77 -2.99 -11.75
C ILE A 14 -0.41 -1.51 -11.71
N ARG A 15 -1.35 -0.62 -11.35
CA ARG A 15 -1.08 0.83 -11.25
C ARG A 15 0.05 1.15 -10.28
N CYS A 16 0.11 0.48 -9.14
CA CYS A 16 1.20 0.62 -8.16
C CYS A 16 2.57 0.26 -8.77
N ILE A 17 2.66 -0.86 -9.49
CA ILE A 17 3.91 -1.29 -10.12
C ILE A 17 4.32 -0.39 -11.29
N GLU A 18 3.36 0.02 -12.12
CA GLU A 18 3.61 0.96 -13.21
C GLU A 18 4.11 2.31 -12.68
N ALA A 19 3.47 2.85 -11.64
CA ALA A 19 3.92 4.06 -10.96
C ALA A 19 5.32 3.90 -10.39
N LEU A 20 5.59 2.80 -9.67
CA LEU A 20 6.90 2.52 -9.10
C LEU A 20 8.00 2.50 -10.18
N ARG A 21 7.78 1.76 -11.27
CA ARG A 21 8.76 1.63 -12.36
C ARG A 21 8.96 2.94 -13.10
N LYS A 22 7.90 3.72 -13.29
CA LYS A 22 7.98 5.03 -13.94
C LYS A 22 8.85 6.02 -13.14
N VAL A 23 8.68 6.07 -11.82
CA VAL A 23 9.35 7.07 -10.97
C VAL A 23 10.73 6.60 -10.52
N PHE A 24 10.87 5.32 -10.20
CA PHE A 24 12.06 4.75 -9.55
C PHE A 24 12.72 3.62 -10.34
N GLY A 25 12.40 3.46 -11.63
CA GLY A 25 12.89 2.36 -12.47
C GLY A 25 14.41 2.20 -12.52
N GLU A 26 15.15 3.30 -12.39
CA GLU A 26 16.62 3.30 -12.37
C GLU A 26 17.22 3.18 -10.96
N ASN A 27 16.39 3.18 -9.91
CA ASN A 27 16.83 3.12 -8.51
C ASN A 27 16.64 1.70 -7.95
N LYS A 28 17.60 0.81 -8.26
CA LYS A 28 17.57 -0.59 -7.81
C LYS A 28 17.33 -0.73 -6.30
N SER A 29 17.94 0.12 -5.49
CA SER A 29 17.81 0.06 -4.03
C SER A 29 16.38 0.25 -3.55
N ILE A 30 15.64 1.21 -4.12
CA ILE A 30 14.22 1.44 -3.79
C ILE A 30 13.36 0.28 -4.32
N LEU A 31 13.63 -0.19 -5.53
CA LEU A 31 12.90 -1.31 -6.13
C LEU A 31 13.04 -2.59 -5.29
N ASP A 32 14.25 -2.93 -4.85
CA ASP A 32 14.53 -4.09 -3.99
C ASP A 32 13.84 -3.97 -2.63
N GLY A 33 13.83 -2.77 -2.05
CA GLY A 33 13.09 -2.44 -0.84
C GLY A 33 11.61 -2.71 -0.99
N PHE A 34 11.01 -2.12 -2.03
CA PHE A 34 9.58 -2.27 -2.32
C PHE A 34 9.22 -3.74 -2.55
N ARG A 35 10.01 -4.45 -3.37
CA ARG A 35 9.83 -5.89 -3.64
C ARG A 35 9.85 -6.70 -2.35
N SER A 36 10.77 -6.41 -1.44
CA SER A 36 10.86 -7.07 -0.14
C SER A 36 9.59 -6.84 0.70
N ARG A 37 9.11 -5.59 0.77
CA ARG A 37 7.86 -5.26 1.50
C ARG A 37 6.63 -5.90 0.87
N ALA A 38 6.53 -5.89 -0.45
CA ALA A 38 5.44 -6.55 -1.17
C ALA A 38 5.44 -8.06 -0.92
N ARG A 39 6.60 -8.71 -0.89
CA ARG A 39 6.72 -10.15 -0.60
C ARG A 39 6.28 -10.52 0.81
N ASP A 40 6.69 -9.74 1.81
CA ASP A 40 6.47 -10.01 3.23
C ASP A 40 5.08 -9.51 3.71
N GLY A 41 4.47 -8.63 2.93
CA GLY A 41 3.21 -7.95 3.20
C GLY A 41 2.03 -8.88 3.48
N PRO A 42 1.69 -9.83 2.60
CA PRO A 42 0.57 -10.74 2.81
C PRO A 42 0.69 -11.54 4.12
N SER A 43 1.88 -12.07 4.43
CA SER A 43 2.12 -12.77 5.69
C SER A 43 1.98 -11.86 6.91
N SER A 44 2.45 -10.62 6.83
CA SER A 44 2.30 -9.63 7.91
C SER A 44 0.82 -9.35 8.18
N ILE A 45 0.01 -9.17 7.12
CA ILE A 45 -1.43 -8.92 7.24
C ILE A 45 -2.15 -10.16 7.78
N TYR A 46 -1.84 -11.35 7.28
CA TYR A 46 -2.51 -12.59 7.66
C TYR A 46 -2.26 -12.96 9.13
N TYR A 47 -1.01 -12.91 9.59
CA TYR A 47 -0.64 -13.33 10.95
C TYR A 47 -0.66 -12.20 11.97
N GLY A 48 -0.28 -10.98 11.58
CA GLY A 48 -0.25 -9.81 12.47
C GLY A 48 -1.54 -9.00 12.47
N GLY A 49 -2.39 -9.19 11.45
CA GLY A 49 -3.59 -8.38 11.23
C GLY A 49 -3.30 -7.09 10.47
N LEU A 50 -4.30 -6.61 9.73
CA LEU A 50 -4.19 -5.40 8.92
C LEU A 50 -3.91 -4.15 9.77
N THR A 51 -4.62 -3.99 10.89
CA THR A 51 -4.49 -2.85 11.80
C THR A 51 -3.06 -2.69 12.32
N TYR A 52 -2.46 -3.78 12.79
CA TYR A 52 -1.06 -3.80 13.23
C TYR A 52 -0.11 -3.50 12.08
N THR A 53 -0.30 -4.14 10.93
CA THR A 53 0.56 -3.96 9.75
C THR A 53 0.61 -2.50 9.30
N ILE A 54 -0.54 -1.83 9.27
CA ILE A 54 -0.63 -0.41 8.92
C ILE A 54 0.12 0.46 9.94
N ALA A 55 -0.09 0.22 11.24
CA ALA A 55 0.59 0.98 12.29
C ALA A 55 2.12 0.78 12.22
N TYR A 56 2.57 -0.46 11.95
CA TYR A 56 3.98 -0.78 11.75
C TYR A 56 4.55 -0.06 10.53
N ILE A 57 3.88 -0.12 9.38
CA ILE A 57 4.34 0.56 8.16
C ILE A 57 4.41 2.07 8.37
N ALA A 58 3.41 2.69 9.00
CA ALA A 58 3.44 4.10 9.33
C ALA A 58 4.66 4.43 10.23
N SER A 59 4.90 3.63 11.28
CA SER A 59 6.07 3.80 12.13
C SER A 59 7.38 3.73 11.33
N LYS A 60 7.53 2.75 10.43
CA LYS A 60 8.73 2.56 9.61
C LYS A 60 8.88 3.56 8.47
N ALA A 61 7.78 4.14 7.99
CA ALA A 61 7.78 5.19 6.96
C ALA A 61 8.16 6.56 7.53
N SER A 62 8.06 6.75 8.85
CA SER A 62 8.39 8.02 9.49
C SER A 62 9.85 8.41 9.28
N LYS A 63 10.08 9.66 8.87
CA LYS A 63 11.41 10.25 8.62
C LYS A 63 11.64 11.43 9.56
N GLU A 64 12.86 11.96 9.57
CA GLU A 64 13.23 13.12 10.41
C GLU A 64 12.32 14.34 10.21
N ARG A 65 11.84 14.58 8.98
CA ARG A 65 11.08 15.78 8.60
C ARG A 65 9.62 15.54 8.21
N VAL A 66 9.19 14.27 8.14
CA VAL A 66 7.82 13.92 7.77
C VAL A 66 7.39 12.69 8.55
N SER A 67 6.27 12.77 9.26
CA SER A 67 5.77 11.65 10.03
C SER A 67 5.12 10.61 9.12
N GLY A 68 5.11 9.36 9.56
CA GLY A 68 4.40 8.30 8.86
C GLY A 68 2.89 8.53 8.82
N ASP A 69 2.31 9.17 9.84
CA ASP A 69 0.89 9.54 9.82
C ASP A 69 0.59 10.49 8.65
N GLU A 70 1.49 11.44 8.38
CA GLU A 70 1.31 12.42 7.33
C GLU A 70 1.39 11.75 5.96
N LEU A 71 2.35 10.83 5.80
CA LEU A 71 2.48 10.03 4.58
C LEU A 71 1.26 9.13 4.36
N MET A 72 0.75 8.46 5.40
CA MET A 72 -0.45 7.62 5.28
C MET A 72 -1.68 8.46 4.95
N LYS A 73 -1.82 9.64 5.56
CA LYS A 73 -2.88 10.61 5.25
C LYS A 73 -2.82 11.03 3.78
N GLN A 74 -1.65 11.45 3.31
CA GLN A 74 -1.45 11.83 1.90
C GLN A 74 -1.84 10.67 0.96
N ALA A 75 -1.43 9.44 1.27
CA ALA A 75 -1.79 8.27 0.47
C ALA A 75 -3.28 7.95 0.49
N LEU A 76 -3.96 8.10 1.64
CA LEU A 76 -5.41 7.96 1.71
C LEU A 76 -6.10 9.02 0.83
N THR A 77 -5.58 10.24 0.75
CA THR A 77 -6.27 11.36 0.08
C THR A 77 -5.91 11.56 -1.39
N GLU A 78 -4.69 11.21 -1.82
CA GLU A 78 -4.24 11.39 -3.21
C GLU A 78 -4.69 10.21 -4.08
N PRO A 79 -5.62 10.41 -5.04
CA PRO A 79 -6.12 9.33 -5.89
C PRO A 79 -5.09 8.77 -6.87
N ASP A 80 -4.11 9.57 -7.30
CA ASP A 80 -3.12 9.13 -8.26
C ASP A 80 -1.82 8.68 -7.57
N VAL A 81 -1.61 7.35 -7.53
CA VAL A 81 -0.38 6.74 -6.98
C VAL A 81 0.88 7.24 -7.68
N GLY A 82 0.81 7.48 -9.00
CA GLY A 82 1.93 8.01 -9.76
C GLY A 82 2.31 9.42 -9.33
N ALA A 83 1.31 10.30 -9.18
CA ALA A 83 1.52 11.66 -8.68
C ALA A 83 2.08 11.66 -7.25
N LEU A 84 1.59 10.76 -6.40
CA LEU A 84 2.08 10.60 -5.04
C LEU A 84 3.55 10.15 -5.01
N PHE A 85 3.90 9.14 -5.82
CA PHE A 85 5.27 8.63 -5.91
C PHE A 85 6.24 9.68 -6.45
N GLU A 86 5.81 10.47 -7.44
CA GLU A 86 6.60 11.61 -7.93
C GLU A 86 6.85 12.64 -6.83
N LYS A 87 5.82 13.00 -6.07
CA LYS A 87 5.94 13.93 -4.93
C LYS A 87 6.94 13.40 -3.89
N TRP A 88 6.98 12.09 -3.69
CA TRP A 88 7.86 11.44 -2.71
C TRP A 88 9.19 10.99 -3.28
N ARG A 89 9.53 11.33 -4.54
CA ARG A 89 10.77 10.89 -5.19
C ARG A 89 12.03 11.15 -4.35
N ASN A 90 12.07 12.28 -3.65
CA ASN A 90 13.21 12.69 -2.83
C ASN A 90 13.07 12.34 -1.33
N ILE A 91 11.94 11.74 -0.95
CA ILE A 91 11.64 11.29 0.43
C ILE A 91 11.77 9.78 0.53
N ALA A 92 11.54 9.07 -0.58
CA ALA A 92 11.58 7.63 -0.63
C ALA A 92 12.97 7.10 -0.26
N GLU A 93 12.99 6.12 0.64
CA GLU A 93 14.21 5.50 1.13
C GLU A 93 14.35 4.07 0.61
N ARG A 94 15.53 3.50 0.82
CA ARG A 94 15.87 2.14 0.39
C ARG A 94 14.85 1.10 0.86
N GLU A 95 14.30 1.24 2.05
CA GLU A 95 13.37 0.25 2.62
C GLU A 95 11.95 0.35 2.04
N ALA A 96 11.62 1.47 1.38
CA ALA A 96 10.38 1.74 0.64
C ALA A 96 9.08 1.51 1.42
N TYR A 97 9.10 1.69 2.75
CA TYR A 97 7.91 1.54 3.60
C TYR A 97 6.81 2.54 3.23
N GLU A 98 7.18 3.77 2.91
CA GLU A 98 6.27 4.80 2.46
C GLU A 98 5.56 4.42 1.15
N LEU A 99 6.29 3.90 0.16
CA LEU A 99 5.74 3.52 -1.14
C LEU A 99 4.80 2.30 -1.02
N TYR A 100 5.23 1.27 -0.29
CA TYR A 100 4.38 0.10 -0.04
C TYR A 100 3.15 0.47 0.80
N GLY A 101 3.34 1.30 1.83
CA GLY A 101 2.26 1.83 2.66
C GLY A 101 1.24 2.61 1.86
N ALA A 102 1.68 3.44 0.91
CA ALA A 102 0.78 4.16 0.03
C ALA A 102 -0.11 3.23 -0.79
N CYS A 103 0.47 2.17 -1.38
CA CYS A 103 -0.28 1.16 -2.10
C CYS A 103 -1.33 0.46 -1.22
N LEU A 104 -1.01 0.13 0.04
CA LEU A 104 -2.00 -0.41 0.98
C LEU A 104 -3.09 0.60 1.35
N MET A 105 -2.74 1.86 1.60
CA MET A 105 -3.72 2.91 1.88
C MET A 105 -4.69 3.09 0.70
N ARG A 106 -4.19 3.02 -0.54
CA ARG A 106 -5.04 3.00 -1.73
C ARG A 106 -5.93 1.76 -1.78
N ALA A 107 -5.43 0.58 -1.45
CA ALA A 107 -6.23 -0.64 -1.45
C ALA A 107 -7.38 -0.56 -0.44
N ILE A 108 -7.10 -0.01 0.75
CA ILE A 108 -8.14 0.25 1.77
C ILE A 108 -9.23 1.16 1.20
N ARG A 109 -8.85 2.25 0.53
CA ARG A 109 -9.83 3.20 -0.01
C ARG A 109 -10.57 2.64 -1.22
N GLU A 110 -9.86 2.11 -2.20
CA GLU A 110 -10.40 1.80 -3.52
C GLU A 110 -10.92 0.38 -3.66
N VAL A 111 -10.33 -0.60 -2.97
CA VAL A 111 -10.74 -2.01 -3.05
C VAL A 111 -11.67 -2.33 -1.89
N ALA A 112 -11.28 -1.95 -0.67
CA ALA A 112 -12.11 -2.17 0.50
C ALA A 112 -13.29 -1.20 0.64
N LYS A 113 -13.31 -0.12 -0.18
CA LYS A 113 -14.37 0.90 -0.20
C LYS A 113 -14.56 1.55 1.18
N LEU A 114 -13.47 1.75 1.91
CA LEU A 114 -13.48 2.49 3.17
C LEU A 114 -13.45 3.99 2.90
N ASP A 115 -14.61 4.49 2.49
CA ASP A 115 -14.83 5.91 2.25
C ASP A 115 -14.84 6.69 3.59
N ASN A 116 -14.52 7.99 3.51
CA ASN A 116 -14.48 8.94 4.64
C ASN A 116 -13.41 8.69 5.72
N VAL A 117 -12.41 7.85 5.43
CA VAL A 117 -11.22 7.71 6.26
C VAL A 117 -10.08 8.51 5.64
N ASN A 118 -9.70 9.62 6.29
CA ASN A 118 -8.73 10.58 5.74
C ASN A 118 -7.46 10.73 6.59
N ASP A 119 -7.32 9.95 7.66
CA ASP A 119 -6.14 9.96 8.50
C ASP A 119 -5.93 8.58 9.17
N LEU A 120 -4.71 8.35 9.64
CA LEU A 120 -4.28 7.08 10.21
C LEU A 120 -5.06 6.69 11.47
N LEU A 121 -5.29 7.63 12.40
CA LEU A 121 -5.95 7.29 13.67
C LEU A 121 -7.42 6.94 13.46
N THR A 122 -8.11 7.67 12.58
CA THR A 122 -9.48 7.35 12.17
C THR A 122 -9.53 5.99 11.48
N LEU A 123 -8.57 5.68 10.61
CA LEU A 123 -8.46 4.36 9.97
C LEU A 123 -8.34 3.25 11.02
N LEU A 124 -7.39 3.38 11.95
CA LEU A 124 -7.16 2.37 12.99
C LEU A 124 -8.39 2.18 13.88
N LYS A 125 -9.11 3.26 14.22
CA LYS A 125 -10.38 3.18 14.97
C LYS A 125 -11.45 2.40 14.20
N VAL A 126 -11.59 2.66 12.90
CA VAL A 126 -12.54 1.96 12.05
C VAL A 126 -12.18 0.47 11.89
N LEU A 127 -10.89 0.16 11.77
CA LEU A 127 -10.40 -1.22 11.71
C LEU A 127 -10.41 -1.94 13.05
N ASN A 128 -10.71 -1.25 14.15
CA ASN A 128 -10.89 -1.86 15.47
C ASN A 128 -12.33 -2.36 15.67
N ASP A 129 -13.25 -2.09 14.73
CA ASP A 129 -14.54 -2.77 14.66
C ASP A 129 -14.39 -4.16 14.02
N PRO A 130 -14.74 -5.27 14.71
CA PRO A 130 -14.45 -6.63 14.22
C PRO A 130 -15.07 -6.94 12.86
N GLY A 131 -16.30 -6.47 12.60
CA GLY A 131 -17.00 -6.74 11.35
C GLY A 131 -16.33 -6.05 10.16
N ARG A 132 -15.99 -4.76 10.31
CA ARG A 132 -15.26 -4.00 9.29
C ARG A 132 -13.83 -4.51 9.10
N GLN A 133 -13.18 -4.94 10.18
CA GLN A 133 -11.82 -5.46 10.13
C GLN A 133 -11.71 -6.67 9.22
N ILE A 134 -12.59 -7.67 9.39
CA ILE A 134 -12.55 -8.92 8.60
C ILE A 134 -12.76 -8.63 7.11
N LEU A 135 -13.80 -7.87 6.76
CA LEU A 135 -14.12 -7.57 5.37
C LEU A 135 -13.01 -6.76 4.68
N THR A 136 -12.46 -5.77 5.38
CA THR A 136 -11.36 -4.96 4.86
C THR A 136 -10.10 -5.80 4.68
N THR A 137 -9.76 -6.60 5.69
CA THR A 137 -8.55 -7.43 5.68
C THR A 137 -8.54 -8.39 4.51
N ASN A 138 -9.66 -9.09 4.25
CA ASN A 138 -9.72 -10.05 3.14
C ASN A 138 -9.47 -9.38 1.77
N LYS A 139 -10.07 -8.21 1.54
CA LYS A 139 -9.89 -7.45 0.29
C LYS A 139 -8.48 -6.90 0.13
N VAL A 140 -7.91 -6.35 1.21
CA VAL A 140 -6.54 -5.82 1.18
C VAL A 140 -5.52 -6.95 1.06
N LEU A 141 -5.81 -8.13 1.62
CA LEU A 141 -4.96 -9.32 1.48
C LEU A 141 -4.93 -9.82 0.03
N GLU A 142 -6.08 -9.87 -0.65
CA GLU A 142 -6.11 -10.20 -2.09
C GLU A 142 -5.27 -9.22 -2.91
N PHE A 143 -5.41 -7.91 -2.65
CA PHE A 143 -4.55 -6.89 -3.25
C PHE A 143 -3.06 -7.13 -2.95
N ALA A 144 -2.70 -7.40 -1.70
CA ALA A 144 -1.32 -7.61 -1.29
C ALA A 144 -0.71 -8.84 -1.98
N GLU A 145 -1.48 -9.92 -2.18
CA GLU A 145 -1.04 -11.08 -2.94
C GLU A 145 -0.79 -10.75 -4.41
N TRP A 146 -1.69 -9.99 -5.06
CA TRP A 146 -1.44 -9.51 -6.43
C TRP A 146 -0.18 -8.64 -6.51
N LEU A 147 -0.05 -7.68 -5.60
CA LEU A 147 1.10 -6.78 -5.56
C LEU A 147 2.41 -7.53 -5.33
N LYS A 148 2.40 -8.56 -4.47
CA LYS A 148 3.52 -9.48 -4.27
C LYS A 148 3.93 -10.15 -5.57
N ARG A 149 3.00 -10.83 -6.26
CA ARG A 149 3.32 -11.58 -7.48
C ARG A 149 3.83 -10.67 -8.58
N LEU A 150 3.24 -9.49 -8.72
CA LEU A 150 3.69 -8.51 -9.71
C LEU A 150 5.05 -7.93 -9.34
N ALA A 151 5.30 -7.58 -8.08
CA ALA A 151 6.61 -7.09 -7.65
C ALA A 151 7.71 -8.14 -7.85
N GLU A 152 7.45 -9.40 -7.51
CA GLU A 152 8.39 -10.50 -7.72
C GLU A 152 8.71 -10.76 -9.19
N ALA A 153 7.73 -10.58 -10.08
CA ALA A 153 7.87 -10.79 -11.52
C ALA A 153 8.48 -9.60 -12.28
N SER A 154 8.23 -8.37 -11.82
CA SER A 154 8.58 -7.15 -12.56
C SER A 154 9.83 -6.43 -12.05
N ILE A 155 10.28 -6.76 -10.83
CA ILE A 155 11.49 -6.21 -10.22
C ILE A 155 12.53 -7.33 -10.13
N PRO A 156 13.67 -7.22 -10.82
CA PRO A 156 14.75 -8.21 -10.74
C PRO A 156 15.24 -8.42 -9.31
N GLY A 157 15.71 -9.64 -9.01
CA GLY A 157 16.34 -9.97 -7.73
C GLY A 157 17.76 -9.44 -7.56
#